data_AF-A0A6J0RPF9-F1
#
_entry.id   AF-A0A6J0RPF9-F1
#
_cell.length_a   1.000
_cell.length_b   1.000
_cell.length_c   1.000
_cell.angle_alpha   90.00
_cell.angle_beta   90.00
_cell.angle_gamma   90.00
#
_symmetry.space_group_name_H-M   'P 1'
#
loop_
_entity.id
_entity.type
_entity.pdbx_description
1 polymer ?
#
loop_
_entity_poly.entity_id
_entity_poly.type
_entity_poly.pdbx_seq_one_letter_code
_entity_poly.pdbx_strand_id
1 'polypeptide(L)'
;MTRRGKFVVNKVSNARIHFIRDTPAPQSTAPQQCHNVSSSTPAQVACGRPAPPPTLTLTQKLEFVVTLVNRLLIGFVTVYLCWMSLRLDSKDIPWHAVFCTLGFLCLMSEGLMAYYRGNACTQVCHRPEKARLHWVLQLCGSILGLIGIAIKMCLEEVHFHTRHGIIGLATMVILFISLLSGLSSLYAAELKGRLQPRFNKTLHNIIGLITFTLAMLSMYYSFETQLFNDYSLDASTYMDFRFLLEIITIIIFVLTAYGPMWCLFYSRL
;
A
#
# COMPACT_ATOMS: atom_id res chain seq x y z
N MET A 1 16.79 48.58 0.38
CA MET A 1 17.07 47.90 1.66
C MET A 1 15.77 47.60 2.37
N THR A 2 15.28 46.37 2.29
CA THR A 2 13.99 45.94 2.85
C THR A 2 14.21 44.72 3.74
N ARG A 3 13.93 44.89 5.03
CA ARG A 3 14.12 43.95 6.13
C ARG A 3 12.78 43.27 6.42
N ARG A 4 12.71 41.93 6.42
CA ARG A 4 11.65 41.05 7.01
C ARG A 4 11.98 39.61 6.60
N GLY A 5 12.01 38.57 7.43
CA GLY A 5 11.87 38.36 8.86
C GLY A 5 12.08 36.85 9.06
N LYS A 6 12.97 36.43 9.97
CA LYS A 6 13.27 35.01 10.23
C LYS A 6 12.11 34.38 10.99
N PHE A 7 11.55 33.29 10.47
CA PHE A 7 10.61 32.42 11.17
C PHE A 7 11.38 31.59 12.20
N VAL A 8 11.07 31.77 13.48
CA VAL A 8 11.56 30.92 14.59
C VAL A 8 10.38 30.09 15.06
N VAL A 9 10.42 28.78 14.80
CA VAL A 9 9.44 27.82 15.34
C VAL A 9 9.88 27.43 16.74
N ASN A 10 9.16 27.92 17.74
CA ASN A 10 9.41 27.61 19.14
C ASN A 10 8.74 26.26 19.48
N LYS A 11 9.54 25.21 19.66
CA LYS A 11 9.09 23.86 20.01
C LYS A 11 8.96 23.78 21.53
N VAL A 12 7.78 24.04 22.07
CA VAL A 12 7.51 23.86 23.50
C VAL A 12 7.02 22.43 23.73
N SER A 13 7.92 21.57 24.20
CA SER A 13 7.61 20.29 24.84
C SER A 13 7.79 20.48 26.34
N ASN A 14 6.70 20.43 27.11
CA ASN A 14 6.75 20.21 28.55
C ASN A 14 5.40 19.65 29.03
N ALA A 15 5.29 18.32 29.06
CA ALA A 15 4.26 17.64 29.83
C ALA A 15 4.80 17.44 31.26
N ARG A 16 4.18 18.10 32.24
CA ARG A 16 4.45 17.91 33.67
C ARG A 16 3.25 17.20 34.29
N ILE A 17 3.45 15.96 34.74
CA ILE A 17 2.42 15.14 35.40
C ILE A 17 2.33 15.58 36.86
N HIS A 18 1.14 15.97 37.31
CA HIS A 18 0.85 16.26 38.71
C HIS A 18 0.12 15.07 39.35
N PHE A 19 0.67 14.53 40.42
CA PHE A 19 -0.03 13.63 41.35
C PHE A 19 -0.38 14.38 42.64
N ILE A 20 -1.64 14.27 43.05
CA ILE A 20 -2.29 14.76 44.29
C ILE A 20 -2.82 13.48 44.95
N ARG A 21 -2.77 13.15 46.24
CA ARG A 21 -2.39 13.72 47.55
C ARG A 21 -2.26 12.50 48.51
N ASP A 22 -1.72 12.69 49.70
CA ASP A 22 -2.40 12.30 50.95
C ASP A 22 -1.81 13.10 52.13
N THR A 23 -2.67 13.42 53.10
CA THR A 23 -2.40 14.30 54.28
C THR A 23 -2.59 13.48 55.56
N PRO A 24 -1.98 13.83 56.71
CA PRO A 24 -2.64 14.78 57.64
C PRO A 24 -1.71 15.72 58.46
N ALA A 25 -2.34 16.70 59.12
CA ALA A 25 -1.86 17.89 59.85
C ALA A 25 -1.27 17.59 61.27
N PRO A 26 -1.02 18.57 62.22
CA PRO A 26 -1.19 20.04 62.22
C PRO A 26 -0.08 20.87 62.97
N GLN A 27 -0.12 22.22 62.87
CA GLN A 27 0.15 23.23 63.94
C GLN A 27 0.11 24.68 63.38
N SER A 28 -0.75 25.57 63.93
CA SER A 28 -0.43 26.81 64.72
C SER A 28 0.32 27.91 63.91
N THR A 29 -0.03 29.21 63.78
CA THR A 29 -0.77 30.20 64.60
C THR A 29 -0.90 31.54 63.83
N ALA A 30 -1.95 32.31 64.14
CA ALA A 30 -2.08 33.80 64.09
C ALA A 30 -2.37 34.57 62.77
N PRO A 31 -3.06 35.75 62.86
CA PRO A 31 -3.97 36.23 61.82
C PRO A 31 -3.51 37.52 61.12
N GLN A 32 -3.94 37.74 59.87
CA GLN A 32 -4.00 39.08 59.30
C GLN A 32 -5.21 39.23 58.37
N GLN A 33 -6.01 40.22 58.72
CA GLN A 33 -7.26 40.67 58.15
C GLN A 33 -6.97 41.70 57.04
N CYS A 34 -7.63 41.62 55.88
CA CYS A 34 -8.06 42.79 55.12
C CYS A 34 -9.00 42.42 53.97
N HIS A 35 -10.09 43.17 53.89
CA HIS A 35 -11.15 43.13 52.90
C HIS A 35 -10.65 43.28 51.46
N ASN A 36 -11.27 42.54 50.53
CA ASN A 36 -11.81 43.18 49.33
C ASN A 36 -12.91 42.35 48.66
N VAL A 37 -13.97 43.06 48.31
CA VAL A 37 -15.18 42.61 47.62
C VAL A 37 -14.86 42.33 46.16
N SER A 38 -15.25 41.17 45.65
CA SER A 38 -15.69 41.01 44.26
C SER A 38 -16.51 39.74 44.12
N SER A 39 -17.83 39.94 44.02
CA SER A 39 -18.79 38.97 43.54
C SER A 39 -18.38 38.48 42.15
N SER A 40 -17.94 37.22 42.04
CA SER A 40 -17.85 36.53 40.76
C SER A 40 -18.66 35.24 40.84
N THR A 41 -19.72 35.25 40.03
CA THR A 41 -20.63 34.16 39.70
C THR A 41 -19.87 32.84 39.51
N PRO A 42 -20.34 31.69 40.02
CA PRO A 42 -19.71 30.42 39.69
C PRO A 42 -19.84 30.19 38.18
N ALA A 43 -18.68 30.08 37.51
CA ALA A 43 -18.59 29.71 36.12
C ALA A 43 -19.30 28.36 35.94
N GLN A 44 -20.43 28.37 35.24
CA GLN A 44 -21.07 27.14 34.82
C GLN A 44 -20.10 26.38 33.93
N VAL A 45 -19.71 25.19 34.38
CA VAL A 45 -19.02 24.20 33.56
C VAL A 45 -19.99 23.83 32.45
N ALA A 46 -19.84 24.46 31.29
CA ALA A 46 -20.54 24.06 30.09
C ALA A 46 -20.06 22.65 29.74
N CYS A 47 -20.84 21.64 30.09
CA CYS A 47 -20.73 20.31 29.49
C CYS A 47 -20.86 20.47 27.98
N GLY A 48 -19.73 20.48 27.28
CA GLY A 48 -19.70 20.44 25.82
C GLY A 48 -20.50 19.21 25.37
N ARG A 49 -21.51 19.43 24.53
CA ARG A 49 -22.26 18.35 23.90
C ARG A 49 -21.27 17.37 23.26
N PRO A 50 -21.44 16.05 23.40
CA PRO A 50 -20.65 15.08 22.66
C PRO A 50 -20.71 15.44 21.18
N ALA A 51 -19.55 15.58 20.54
CA ALA A 51 -19.51 15.80 19.10
C ALA A 51 -20.30 14.66 18.42
N PRO A 52 -21.19 14.96 17.45
CA PRO A 52 -21.90 13.93 16.74
C PRO A 52 -20.90 12.95 16.11
N PRO A 53 -21.18 11.64 16.12
CA PRO A 53 -20.26 10.66 15.58
C PRO A 53 -19.94 11.02 14.12
N PRO A 54 -18.67 10.94 13.69
CA PRO A 54 -18.28 11.32 12.34
C PRO A 54 -19.03 10.45 11.32
N THR A 55 -19.95 11.05 10.58
CA THR A 55 -20.68 10.38 9.51
C THR A 55 -19.75 10.21 8.30
N LEU A 56 -19.43 8.97 7.95
CA LEU A 56 -18.66 8.63 6.75
C LEU A 56 -19.33 9.21 5.49
N THR A 57 -18.56 9.92 4.67
CA THR A 57 -19.06 10.47 3.41
C THR A 57 -19.38 9.34 2.43
N LEU A 58 -20.31 9.57 1.49
CA LEU A 58 -20.63 8.58 0.44
C LEU A 58 -19.38 8.15 -0.33
N THR A 59 -18.49 9.11 -0.63
CA THR A 59 -17.20 8.85 -1.29
C THR A 59 -16.32 7.88 -0.51
N GLN A 60 -16.22 8.03 0.81
CA GLN A 60 -15.43 7.12 1.65
C GLN A 60 -16.01 5.71 1.68
N LYS A 61 -17.35 5.59 1.70
CA LYS A 61 -18.03 4.28 1.61
C LYS A 61 -17.77 3.61 0.26
N LEU A 62 -17.85 4.37 -0.83
CA LEU A 62 -17.56 3.86 -2.18
C LEU A 62 -16.09 3.43 -2.33
N GLU A 63 -15.14 4.23 -1.87
CA GLU A 63 -13.71 3.88 -1.89
C GLU A 63 -13.43 2.57 -1.13
N PHE A 64 -14.08 2.38 0.02
CA PHE A 64 -13.97 1.15 0.80
C PHE A 64 -14.50 -0.06 0.03
N VAL A 65 -15.72 0.05 -0.54
CA VAL A 65 -16.35 -1.04 -1.31
C VAL A 65 -15.49 -1.41 -2.51
N VAL A 66 -15.00 -0.43 -3.27
CA VAL A 66 -14.15 -0.66 -4.44
C VAL A 66 -12.83 -1.34 -4.04
N THR A 67 -12.20 -0.89 -2.94
CA THR A 67 -10.96 -1.51 -2.44
C THR A 67 -11.21 -2.95 -1.98
N LEU A 68 -12.33 -3.21 -1.31
CA LEU A 68 -12.72 -4.55 -0.87
C LEU A 68 -12.96 -5.48 -2.06
N VAL A 69 -13.74 -5.04 -3.05
CA VAL A 69 -13.99 -5.80 -4.28
C VAL A 69 -12.66 -6.12 -4.97
N ASN A 70 -11.76 -5.14 -5.13
CA ASN A 70 -10.46 -5.37 -5.74
C ASN A 70 -9.65 -6.45 -4.99
N ARG A 71 -9.60 -6.37 -3.65
CA ARG A 71 -8.92 -7.37 -2.82
C ARG A 71 -9.53 -8.76 -2.96
N LEU A 72 -10.86 -8.87 -3.05
CA LEU A 72 -11.54 -10.14 -3.29
C LEU A 72 -11.22 -10.72 -4.68
N LEU A 73 -11.15 -9.87 -5.71
CA LEU A 73 -10.75 -10.28 -7.06
C LEU A 73 -9.29 -10.77 -7.11
N ILE A 74 -8.36 -10.03 -6.47
CA ILE A 74 -6.96 -10.45 -6.31
C ILE A 74 -6.89 -11.80 -5.59
N GLY A 75 -7.62 -11.95 -4.49
CA GLY A 75 -7.70 -13.19 -3.74
C GLY A 75 -8.24 -14.35 -4.57
N PHE A 76 -9.32 -14.13 -5.33
CA PHE A 76 -9.93 -15.13 -6.20
C PHE A 76 -8.95 -15.65 -7.25
N VAL A 77 -8.31 -14.77 -8.03
CA VAL A 77 -7.35 -15.17 -9.06
C VAL A 77 -6.14 -15.85 -8.44
N THR A 78 -5.65 -15.34 -7.30
CA THR A 78 -4.49 -15.91 -6.60
C THR A 78 -4.78 -17.32 -6.11
N VAL A 79 -5.89 -17.52 -5.40
CA VAL A 79 -6.29 -18.83 -4.88
C VAL A 79 -6.54 -19.79 -6.03
N TYR A 80 -7.24 -19.37 -7.08
CA TYR A 80 -7.52 -20.20 -8.24
C TYR A 80 -6.23 -20.67 -8.93
N LEU A 81 -5.30 -19.77 -9.25
CA LEU A 81 -4.05 -20.13 -9.93
C LEU A 81 -3.12 -20.98 -9.05
N CYS A 82 -3.05 -20.69 -7.75
CA CYS A 82 -2.30 -21.53 -6.82
C CYS A 82 -2.92 -22.92 -6.72
N TRP A 83 -4.24 -23.02 -6.56
CA TRP A 83 -4.96 -24.29 -6.53
C TRP A 83 -4.76 -25.10 -7.82
N MET A 84 -4.93 -24.47 -8.98
CA MET A 84 -4.73 -25.08 -10.30
C MET A 84 -3.29 -25.58 -10.46
N SER A 85 -2.30 -24.86 -9.93
CA SER A 85 -0.89 -25.27 -10.02
C SER A 85 -0.54 -26.39 -9.04
N LEU A 86 -1.07 -26.34 -7.81
CA LEU A 86 -0.71 -27.27 -6.73
C LEU A 86 -1.42 -28.63 -6.81
N ARG A 87 -2.47 -28.75 -7.63
CA ARG A 87 -3.15 -30.03 -7.89
C ARG A 87 -2.41 -30.93 -8.88
N LEU A 88 -1.36 -30.44 -9.55
CA LEU A 88 -0.50 -31.25 -10.41
C LEU A 88 0.42 -32.11 -9.54
N ASP A 89 0.93 -33.20 -10.11
CA ASP A 89 1.90 -34.06 -9.44
C ASP A 89 3.17 -33.27 -9.08
N SER A 90 3.81 -33.61 -7.95
CA SER A 90 4.86 -32.76 -7.35
C SER A 90 6.05 -32.46 -8.26
N LYS A 91 6.29 -33.29 -9.29
CA LYS A 91 7.35 -33.08 -10.29
C LYS A 91 6.95 -32.07 -11.37
N ASP A 92 5.65 -31.90 -11.61
CA ASP A 92 5.07 -31.10 -12.68
C ASP A 92 4.41 -29.82 -12.17
N ILE A 93 4.41 -29.59 -10.84
CA ILE A 93 3.90 -28.35 -10.24
C ILE A 93 4.64 -27.17 -10.89
N PRO A 94 3.92 -26.25 -11.56
CA PRO A 94 4.51 -25.05 -12.12
C PRO A 94 4.76 -24.05 -10.99
N TRP A 95 5.81 -24.29 -10.19
CA TRP A 95 6.21 -23.43 -9.07
C TRP A 95 6.38 -21.97 -9.51
N HIS A 96 6.80 -21.75 -10.76
CA HIS A 96 6.77 -20.45 -11.41
C HIS A 96 5.43 -19.74 -11.25
N ALA A 97 4.32 -20.39 -11.62
CA ALA A 97 2.99 -19.79 -11.57
C ALA A 97 2.58 -19.48 -10.13
N VAL A 98 2.86 -20.38 -9.18
CA VAL A 98 2.54 -20.17 -7.75
C VAL A 98 3.29 -18.95 -7.20
N PHE A 99 4.62 -18.91 -7.36
CA PHE A 99 5.45 -17.84 -6.80
C PHE A 99 5.22 -16.49 -7.51
N CYS A 100 5.07 -16.47 -8.83
CA CYS A 100 4.76 -15.25 -9.58
C CYS A 100 3.38 -14.70 -9.23
N THR A 101 2.36 -15.56 -9.02
CA THR A 101 1.02 -15.10 -8.64
C THR A 101 1.01 -14.55 -7.22
N LEU A 102 1.61 -15.25 -6.25
CA LEU A 102 1.73 -14.74 -4.89
C LEU A 102 2.54 -13.44 -4.83
N GLY A 103 3.65 -13.37 -5.58
CA GLY A 103 4.53 -12.22 -5.58
C GLY A 103 3.97 -10.99 -6.30
N PHE A 104 3.74 -11.11 -7.61
CA PHE A 104 3.39 -9.99 -8.47
C PHE A 104 1.91 -9.62 -8.48
N LEU A 105 1.01 -10.59 -8.32
CA LEU A 105 -0.42 -10.29 -8.28
C LEU A 105 -0.89 -9.99 -6.86
N CYS A 106 -0.59 -10.85 -5.88
CA CYS A 106 -1.12 -10.67 -4.53
C CYS A 106 -0.35 -9.61 -3.73
N LEU A 107 0.93 -9.87 -3.41
CA LEU A 107 1.70 -9.00 -2.53
C LEU A 107 1.97 -7.61 -3.14
N MET A 108 2.35 -7.55 -4.42
CA MET A 108 2.62 -6.27 -5.08
C MET A 108 1.35 -5.40 -5.19
N SER A 109 0.19 -5.96 -5.55
CA SER A 109 -1.08 -5.21 -5.55
C SER A 109 -1.45 -4.69 -4.17
N GLU A 110 -1.30 -5.52 -3.13
CA GLU A 110 -1.55 -5.11 -1.74
C GLU A 110 -0.61 -4.00 -1.28
N GLY A 111 0.66 -4.07 -1.70
CA GLY A 111 1.65 -3.02 -1.47
C GLY A 111 1.27 -1.69 -2.12
N LEU A 112 0.69 -1.71 -3.32
CA LEU A 112 0.19 -0.52 -4.01
C LEU A 112 -1.05 0.07 -3.29
N MET A 113 -1.99 -0.79 -2.90
CA MET A 113 -3.21 -0.41 -2.19
C MET A 113 -2.97 0.03 -0.73
N ALA A 114 -1.78 -0.19 -0.16
CA ALA A 114 -1.44 0.23 1.19
C ALA A 114 -1.67 1.73 1.46
N TYR A 115 -1.54 2.57 0.41
CA TYR A 115 -1.75 4.01 0.50
C TYR A 115 -3.19 4.48 0.33
N TYR A 116 -4.12 3.59 -0.02
CA TYR A 116 -5.52 3.96 -0.26
C TYR A 116 -6.17 4.43 1.05
N ARG A 117 -7.00 5.46 0.95
CA ARG A 117 -7.73 6.03 2.10
C ARG A 117 -8.87 5.10 2.54
N GLY A 118 -9.49 4.39 1.58
CA GLY A 118 -10.50 3.37 1.81
C GLY A 118 -9.98 2.00 2.26
N ASN A 119 -8.66 1.80 2.39
CA ASN A 119 -8.11 0.50 2.78
C ASN A 119 -8.30 0.27 4.29
N ALA A 120 -9.29 -0.57 4.63
CA ALA A 120 -9.65 -0.95 5.99
C ALA A 120 -8.43 -1.30 6.87
N CYS A 121 -7.47 -2.02 6.29
CA CYS A 121 -6.29 -2.52 7.00
C CYS A 121 -5.28 -1.43 7.35
N THR A 122 -5.25 -0.32 6.59
CA THR A 122 -4.31 0.78 6.81
C THR A 122 -5.01 2.09 7.17
N GLN A 123 -6.32 2.08 7.39
CA GLN A 123 -7.11 3.28 7.66
C GLN A 123 -6.65 4.00 8.93
N VAL A 124 -6.28 3.24 9.95
CA VAL A 124 -5.74 3.75 11.22
C VAL A 124 -4.24 4.04 11.17
N CYS A 125 -3.54 3.57 10.14
CA CYS A 125 -2.08 3.70 10.05
C CYS A 125 -1.65 5.11 9.63
N HIS A 126 -0.61 5.62 10.28
CA HIS A 126 0.03 6.87 9.89
C HIS A 126 0.83 6.70 8.59
N ARG A 127 1.16 7.82 7.93
CA ARG A 127 1.95 7.84 6.68
C ARG A 127 3.25 7.01 6.71
N PRO A 128 4.11 7.05 7.75
CA PRO A 128 5.33 6.23 7.77
C PRO A 128 5.04 4.73 7.86
N GLU A 129 3.96 4.32 8.52
CA GLU A 129 3.57 2.91 8.63
C GLU A 129 3.05 2.38 7.29
N LYS A 130 2.25 3.16 6.57
CA LYS A 130 1.83 2.84 5.20
C LYS A 130 3.02 2.71 4.27
N ALA A 131 4.03 3.58 4.42
CA ALA A 131 5.26 3.48 3.66
C ALA A 131 6.04 2.21 3.99
N ARG A 132 6.11 1.83 5.27
CA ARG A 132 6.72 0.58 5.70
C ARG A 132 6.04 -0.64 5.10
N LEU A 133 4.71 -0.69 5.20
CA LEU A 133 3.91 -1.77 4.62
C LEU A 133 4.14 -1.87 3.11
N HIS A 134 4.12 -0.73 2.41
CA HIS A 134 4.37 -0.67 0.97
C HIS A 134 5.71 -1.29 0.60
N TRP A 135 6.84 -0.79 1.12
CA TRP A 135 8.13 -1.29 0.67
C TRP A 135 8.40 -2.73 1.10
N VAL A 136 7.88 -3.18 2.26
CA VAL A 136 8.00 -4.57 2.72
C VAL A 136 7.23 -5.51 1.78
N LEU A 137 5.97 -5.18 1.47
CA LEU A 137 5.16 -6.00 0.55
C LEU A 137 5.76 -6.02 -0.86
N GLN A 138 6.26 -4.88 -1.35
CA GLN A 138 6.94 -4.82 -2.65
C GLN A 138 8.21 -5.66 -2.66
N LEU A 139 9.03 -5.61 -1.60
CA LEU A 139 10.26 -6.39 -1.51
C LEU A 139 9.97 -7.89 -1.44
N CYS A 140 9.06 -8.32 -0.55
CA CYS A 140 8.66 -9.72 -0.44
C CYS A 140 8.03 -10.23 -1.73
N GLY A 141 7.13 -9.44 -2.33
CA GLY A 141 6.49 -9.78 -3.60
C GLY A 141 7.50 -9.92 -4.74
N SER A 142 8.47 -9.02 -4.81
CA SER A 142 9.55 -9.06 -5.80
C SER A 142 10.43 -10.28 -5.63
N ILE A 143 10.82 -10.63 -4.40
CA ILE A 143 11.65 -11.81 -4.12
C ILE A 143 10.92 -13.09 -4.55
N LEU A 144 9.65 -13.26 -4.15
CA LEU A 144 8.87 -14.43 -4.56
C LEU A 144 8.71 -14.49 -6.08
N GLY A 145 8.33 -13.38 -6.73
CA GLY A 145 8.18 -13.35 -8.18
C GLY A 145 9.48 -13.65 -8.93
N LEU A 146 10.62 -13.13 -8.46
CA LEU A 146 11.94 -13.41 -9.04
C LEU A 146 12.34 -14.88 -8.86
N ILE A 147 12.05 -15.50 -7.71
CA ILE A 147 12.25 -16.94 -7.49
C ILE A 147 11.41 -17.73 -8.51
N GLY A 148 10.14 -17.36 -8.70
CA GLY A 148 9.27 -17.98 -9.69
C GLY A 148 9.83 -17.89 -11.11
N ILE A 149 10.29 -16.71 -11.53
CA ILE A 149 10.94 -16.51 -12.84
C ILE A 149 12.21 -17.35 -12.96
N ALA A 150 13.08 -17.35 -11.95
CA ALA A 150 14.33 -18.11 -11.96
C ALA A 150 14.09 -19.61 -12.11
N ILE A 151 13.10 -20.17 -11.40
CA ILE A 151 12.71 -21.57 -11.54
C ILE A 151 12.34 -21.89 -12.99
N LYS A 152 11.52 -21.04 -13.63
CA LYS A 152 11.12 -21.24 -15.04
C LYS A 152 12.31 -21.16 -15.98
N MET A 153 13.22 -20.22 -15.76
CA MET A 153 14.45 -20.09 -16.55
C MET A 153 15.42 -21.26 -16.39
N CYS A 154 15.44 -21.94 -15.23
CA CYS A 154 16.31 -23.09 -15.03
C CYS A 154 15.73 -24.40 -15.59
N LEU A 155 14.40 -24.49 -15.73
CA LEU A 155 13.71 -25.73 -16.11
C LEU A 155 13.25 -25.77 -17.57
N GLU A 156 13.21 -24.64 -18.25
CA GLU A 156 12.73 -24.56 -19.63
C GLU A 156 13.89 -24.70 -20.63
N GLU A 157 13.74 -25.53 -21.66
CA GLU A 157 14.79 -25.72 -22.68
C GLU A 157 14.76 -24.62 -23.75
N VAL A 158 13.58 -24.07 -24.05
CA VAL A 158 13.36 -23.03 -25.08
C VAL A 158 12.81 -21.76 -24.42
N HIS A 159 13.68 -20.81 -24.16
CA HIS A 159 13.31 -19.58 -23.46
C HIS A 159 12.64 -18.54 -24.38
N PHE A 160 11.76 -17.72 -23.78
CA PHE A 160 11.26 -16.45 -24.33
C PHE A 160 10.62 -16.51 -25.72
N HIS A 161 10.01 -17.64 -26.09
CA HIS A 161 9.30 -17.79 -27.36
C HIS A 161 7.80 -17.39 -27.27
N THR A 162 7.25 -17.30 -26.06
CA THR A 162 5.86 -16.88 -25.82
C THR A 162 5.76 -15.40 -25.49
N ARG A 163 4.60 -14.78 -25.78
CA ARG A 163 4.30 -13.40 -25.38
C ARG A 163 4.42 -13.21 -23.87
N HIS A 164 3.91 -14.17 -23.10
CA HIS A 164 4.05 -14.23 -21.64
C HIS A 164 5.52 -14.19 -21.20
N GLY A 165 6.38 -15.01 -21.80
CA GLY A 165 7.81 -15.07 -21.48
C GLY A 165 8.56 -13.79 -21.81
N ILE A 166 8.33 -13.20 -23.00
CA ILE A 166 8.99 -11.94 -23.42
C ILE A 166 8.61 -10.79 -22.49
N ILE A 167 7.32 -10.66 -22.18
CA ILE A 167 6.82 -9.60 -21.29
C ILE A 167 7.25 -9.87 -19.85
N GLY A 168 7.32 -11.13 -19.41
CA GLY A 168 7.87 -11.52 -18.12
C GLY A 168 9.33 -11.13 -17.95
N LEU A 169 10.16 -11.32 -18.99
CA LEU A 169 11.55 -10.88 -18.99
C LEU A 169 11.67 -9.35 -18.92
N ALA A 170 10.89 -8.63 -19.73
CA ALA A 170 10.83 -7.17 -19.67
C ALA A 170 10.41 -6.68 -18.27
N THR A 171 9.42 -7.34 -17.66
CA THR A 171 8.97 -7.07 -16.29
C THR A 171 10.11 -7.24 -15.30
N MET A 172 10.88 -8.33 -15.39
CA MET A 172 12.03 -8.60 -14.52
C MET A 172 13.08 -7.48 -14.60
N VAL A 173 13.44 -7.04 -15.80
CA VAL A 173 14.43 -5.96 -16.00
C VAL A 173 13.93 -4.64 -15.41
N ILE A 174 12.69 -4.25 -15.71
CA ILE A 174 12.12 -3.01 -15.20
C ILE A 174 11.87 -3.09 -13.67
N LEU A 175 11.60 -4.28 -13.13
CA LEU A 175 11.47 -4.50 -11.68
C LEU A 175 12.77 -4.19 -10.94
N PHE A 176 13.93 -4.61 -11.46
CA PHE A 176 15.22 -4.25 -10.86
C PHE A 176 15.42 -2.73 -10.80
N ILE A 177 15.08 -2.02 -11.88
CA ILE A 177 15.12 -0.54 -11.93
C ILE A 177 14.14 0.06 -10.91
N SER A 178 12.95 -0.52 -10.79
CA SER A 178 11.91 -0.09 -9.84
C SER A 178 12.34 -0.26 -8.39
N LEU A 179 12.98 -1.38 -8.04
CA LEU A 179 13.54 -1.63 -6.71
C LEU A 179 14.65 -0.64 -6.36
N LEU A 180 15.58 -0.37 -7.28
CA LEU A 180 16.62 0.64 -7.09
C LEU A 180 16.02 2.05 -6.93
N SER A 181 15.02 2.38 -7.74
CA SER A 181 14.28 3.63 -7.64
C SER A 181 13.52 3.74 -6.30
N GLY A 182 12.95 2.65 -5.80
CA GLY A 182 12.28 2.57 -4.50
C GLY A 182 13.25 2.78 -3.35
N LEU A 183 14.44 2.17 -3.42
CA LEU A 183 15.51 2.38 -2.45
C LEU A 183 15.97 3.85 -2.44
N SER A 184 16.19 4.43 -3.61
CA SER A 184 16.50 5.86 -3.76
C SER A 184 15.40 6.75 -3.15
N SER A 185 14.13 6.41 -3.37
CA SER A 185 12.97 7.13 -2.84
C SER A 185 12.89 7.04 -1.31
N LEU A 186 13.24 5.89 -0.73
CA LEU A 186 13.27 5.66 0.72
C LEU A 186 14.31 6.55 1.42
N TYR A 187 15.50 6.67 0.83
CA TYR A 187 16.60 7.51 1.33
C TYR A 187 16.61 8.93 0.73
N ALA A 188 15.49 9.40 0.18
CA ALA A 188 15.43 10.68 -0.54
C ALA A 188 15.84 11.90 0.32
N ALA A 189 15.69 11.84 1.64
CA ALA A 189 16.15 12.90 2.54
C ALA A 189 17.69 13.03 2.54
N GLU A 190 18.40 11.90 2.48
CA GLU A 190 19.85 11.84 2.45
C GLU A 190 20.40 12.18 1.05
N LEU A 191 19.66 11.83 -0.01
CA LEU A 191 20.02 12.14 -1.41
C LEU A 191 19.63 13.55 -1.88
N LYS A 192 19.08 14.39 -0.99
CA LYS A 192 18.58 15.74 -1.36
C LYS A 192 19.64 16.63 -2.03
N GLY A 193 20.93 16.37 -1.80
CA GLY A 193 22.03 17.09 -2.44
C GLY A 193 22.25 16.76 -3.92
N ARG A 194 21.74 15.60 -4.41
CA ARG A 194 21.90 15.16 -5.81
C ARG A 194 20.57 15.16 -6.58
N LEU A 195 19.47 14.81 -5.93
CA LEU A 195 18.15 14.68 -6.55
C LEU A 195 17.11 15.35 -5.67
N GLN A 196 16.23 16.16 -6.28
CA GLN A 196 15.12 16.74 -5.55
C GLN A 196 14.19 15.62 -5.06
N PRO A 197 13.88 15.53 -3.74
CA PRO A 197 13.09 14.42 -3.19
C PRO A 197 11.73 14.24 -3.84
N ARG A 198 11.15 15.33 -4.37
CA ARG A 198 9.88 15.31 -5.10
C ARG A 198 10.01 14.60 -6.44
N PHE A 199 10.99 15.01 -7.25
CA PHE A 199 11.26 14.41 -8.55
C PHE A 199 11.58 12.91 -8.42
N ASN A 200 12.39 12.54 -7.42
CA ASN A 200 12.74 11.14 -7.16
C ASN A 200 11.51 10.28 -6.85
N LYS A 201 10.57 10.80 -6.04
CA LYS A 201 9.30 10.10 -5.73
C LYS A 201 8.39 9.99 -6.95
N THR A 202 8.33 11.01 -7.80
CA THR A 202 7.56 10.98 -9.05
C THR A 202 8.14 9.94 -10.02
N LEU A 203 9.46 9.92 -10.19
CA LEU A 203 10.12 8.91 -11.02
C LEU A 203 9.86 7.49 -10.51
N HIS A 204 9.98 7.27 -9.20
CA HIS A 204 9.65 5.97 -8.61
C HIS A 204 8.20 5.56 -8.87
N ASN A 205 7.26 6.49 -8.76
CA ASN A 205 5.86 6.22 -9.06
C ASN A 205 5.65 5.83 -10.54
N ILE A 206 6.25 6.56 -11.48
CA ILE A 206 6.16 6.25 -12.92
C ILE A 206 6.78 4.88 -13.22
N ILE A 207 8.01 4.63 -12.75
CA ILE A 207 8.71 3.37 -12.98
C ILE A 207 7.93 2.21 -12.35
N GLY A 208 7.46 2.37 -11.11
CA GLY A 208 6.66 1.37 -10.41
C GLY A 208 5.34 1.06 -11.12
N LEU A 209 4.66 2.07 -11.67
CA LEU A 209 3.45 1.87 -12.46
C LEU A 209 3.74 1.11 -13.77
N ILE A 210 4.85 1.42 -14.44
CA ILE A 210 5.28 0.67 -15.63
C ILE A 210 5.57 -0.79 -15.26
N THR A 211 6.31 -1.04 -14.17
CA THR A 211 6.58 -2.39 -13.65
C THR A 211 5.28 -3.15 -13.40
N PHE A 212 4.34 -2.54 -12.68
CA PHE A 212 3.06 -3.16 -12.36
C PHE A 212 2.24 -3.44 -13.62
N THR A 213 2.25 -2.52 -14.59
CA THR A 213 1.56 -2.70 -15.88
C THR A 213 2.12 -3.89 -16.64
N LEU A 214 3.45 -4.02 -16.73
CA LEU A 214 4.09 -5.16 -17.39
C LEU A 214 3.80 -6.48 -16.66
N ALA A 215 3.79 -6.48 -15.33
CA ALA A 215 3.43 -7.65 -14.54
C ALA A 215 1.97 -8.09 -14.79
N MET A 216 1.02 -7.15 -14.80
CA MET A 216 -0.39 -7.44 -15.10
C MET A 216 -0.59 -7.88 -16.55
N LEU A 217 0.18 -7.33 -17.50
CA LEU A 217 0.16 -7.76 -18.89
C LEU A 217 0.74 -9.17 -19.06
N SER A 218 1.82 -9.50 -18.35
CA SER A 218 2.36 -10.86 -18.31
C SER A 218 1.34 -11.83 -17.71
N MET A 219 0.64 -11.44 -16.64
CA MET A 219 -0.45 -12.21 -16.04
C MET A 219 -1.60 -12.44 -17.03
N TYR A 220 -2.03 -11.41 -17.76
CA TYR A 220 -3.04 -11.53 -18.81
C TYR A 220 -2.64 -12.60 -19.84
N TYR A 221 -1.41 -12.54 -20.36
CA TYR A 221 -0.94 -13.53 -21.34
C TYR A 221 -0.67 -14.92 -20.76
N SER A 222 -0.58 -15.05 -19.43
CA SER A 222 -0.41 -16.36 -18.80
C SER A 222 -1.60 -17.27 -19.05
N PHE A 223 -2.81 -16.71 -19.19
CA PHE A 223 -4.03 -17.48 -19.48
C PHE A 223 -4.09 -17.97 -20.94
N GLU A 224 -3.25 -17.45 -21.83
CA GLU A 224 -3.12 -17.95 -23.22
C GLU A 224 -2.12 -19.11 -23.34
N THR A 225 -1.42 -19.45 -22.27
CA THR A 225 -0.40 -20.50 -22.30
C THR A 225 -1.02 -21.90 -22.37
N GLN A 226 -0.29 -22.84 -22.96
CA GLN A 226 -0.71 -24.25 -23.05
C GLN A 226 -1.00 -24.84 -21.68
N LEU A 227 -0.18 -24.53 -20.67
CA LEU A 227 -0.41 -24.99 -19.30
C LEU A 227 -1.79 -24.56 -18.77
N PHE A 228 -2.20 -23.32 -19.03
CA PHE A 228 -3.54 -22.88 -18.62
C PHE A 228 -4.63 -23.62 -19.42
N ASN A 229 -4.43 -23.80 -20.73
CA ASN A 229 -5.36 -24.53 -21.58
C ASN A 229 -5.60 -25.96 -21.09
N ASP A 230 -4.52 -26.68 -20.79
CA ASP A 230 -4.56 -28.10 -20.45
C ASP A 230 -5.14 -28.39 -19.05
N TYR A 231 -4.97 -27.45 -18.11
CA TYR A 231 -5.28 -27.68 -16.69
C TYR A 231 -6.38 -26.78 -16.11
N SER A 232 -6.96 -25.88 -16.91
CA SER A 232 -8.11 -25.07 -16.50
C SER A 232 -9.38 -25.90 -16.28
N LEU A 233 -10.37 -25.31 -15.60
CA LEU A 233 -11.64 -25.98 -15.32
C LEU A 233 -12.43 -26.25 -16.60
N ASP A 234 -12.48 -27.54 -16.96
CA ASP A 234 -13.34 -28.18 -17.96
C ASP A 234 -13.11 -27.72 -19.42
N ALA A 235 -12.84 -28.68 -20.30
CA ALA A 235 -12.50 -28.41 -21.70
C ALA A 235 -13.64 -27.72 -22.48
N SER A 236 -14.90 -27.94 -22.06
CA SER A 236 -16.08 -27.31 -22.66
C SER A 236 -16.21 -25.82 -22.34
N THR A 237 -15.73 -25.37 -21.18
CA THR A 237 -15.93 -24.00 -20.67
C THR A 237 -14.66 -23.18 -20.58
N TYR A 238 -13.52 -23.74 -21.01
CA TYR A 238 -12.21 -23.11 -20.82
C TYR A 238 -12.14 -21.70 -21.42
N MET A 239 -12.77 -21.45 -22.58
CA MET A 239 -12.75 -20.14 -23.23
C MET A 239 -13.50 -19.09 -22.40
N ASP A 240 -14.71 -19.42 -21.92
CA ASP A 240 -15.52 -18.52 -21.10
C ASP A 240 -14.81 -18.19 -19.79
N PHE A 241 -14.22 -19.21 -19.17
CA PHE A 241 -13.49 -19.06 -17.91
C PHE A 241 -12.18 -18.28 -18.10
N ARG A 242 -11.46 -18.49 -19.21
CA ARG A 242 -10.28 -17.70 -19.59
C ARG A 242 -10.66 -16.22 -19.74
N PHE A 243 -11.70 -15.90 -20.52
CA PHE A 243 -12.14 -14.52 -20.71
C PHE A 243 -12.54 -13.87 -19.38
N LEU A 244 -13.19 -14.63 -18.50
CA LEU A 244 -13.51 -14.15 -17.15
C LEU A 244 -12.25 -13.75 -16.37
N LEU A 245 -11.21 -14.60 -16.35
CA LEU A 245 -9.95 -14.27 -15.65
C LEU A 245 -9.20 -13.10 -16.29
N GLU A 246 -9.20 -12.99 -17.62
CA GLU A 246 -8.62 -11.85 -18.34
C GLU A 246 -9.33 -10.54 -17.96
N ILE A 247 -10.67 -10.53 -17.97
CA ILE A 247 -11.49 -9.37 -17.57
C ILE A 247 -11.23 -9.02 -16.09
N ILE A 248 -11.23 -10.00 -15.19
CA ILE A 248 -10.93 -9.78 -13.77
C ILE A 248 -9.53 -9.17 -13.61
N THR A 249 -8.53 -9.66 -14.36
CA THR A 249 -7.15 -9.15 -14.30
C THR A 249 -7.07 -7.69 -14.76
N ILE A 250 -7.82 -7.32 -15.80
CA ILE A 250 -7.92 -5.92 -16.25
C ILE A 250 -8.59 -5.05 -15.17
N ILE A 251 -9.68 -5.53 -14.56
CA ILE A 251 -10.35 -4.82 -13.46
C ILE A 251 -9.39 -4.62 -12.28
N ILE A 252 -8.64 -5.66 -11.89
CA ILE A 252 -7.63 -5.59 -10.83
C ILE A 252 -6.59 -4.51 -11.15
N PHE A 253 -6.07 -4.50 -12.38
CA PHE A 253 -5.10 -3.51 -12.82
C PHE A 253 -5.66 -2.09 -12.69
N VAL A 254 -6.85 -1.82 -13.23
CA VAL A 254 -7.48 -0.49 -13.20
C VAL A 254 -7.70 -0.01 -11.77
N LEU A 255 -8.27 -0.87 -10.92
CA LEU A 255 -8.57 -0.52 -9.53
C LEU A 255 -7.30 -0.30 -8.69
N THR A 256 -6.23 -1.05 -8.96
CA THR A 256 -4.94 -0.93 -8.25
C THR A 256 -4.09 0.24 -8.77
N ALA A 257 -4.19 0.56 -10.06
CA ALA A 257 -3.46 1.67 -10.69
C ALA A 257 -4.09 3.04 -10.43
N TYR A 258 -5.39 3.09 -10.07
CA TYR A 258 -6.11 4.34 -9.82
C TYR A 258 -5.38 5.28 -8.84
N GLY A 259 -4.93 4.77 -7.69
CA GLY A 259 -4.25 5.59 -6.67
C GLY A 259 -2.90 6.14 -7.13
N PRO A 260 -1.97 5.31 -7.65
CA PRO A 260 -0.74 5.78 -8.27
C PRO A 260 -0.96 6.84 -9.36
N MET A 261 -1.95 6.63 -10.23
CA MET A 261 -2.32 7.57 -11.30
C MET A 261 -2.85 8.88 -10.73
N TRP A 262 -3.74 8.83 -9.74
CA TRP A 262 -4.23 10.02 -9.05
C TRP A 262 -3.10 10.83 -8.41
N CYS A 263 -2.10 10.14 -7.86
CA CYS A 263 -0.90 10.78 -7.31
C CYS A 263 -0.06 11.50 -8.37
N LEU A 264 -0.06 11.04 -9.62
CA LEU A 264 0.66 11.69 -10.73
C LEU A 264 -0.08 12.91 -11.28
N PHE A 265 -1.40 12.81 -11.46
CA PHE A 265 -2.17 13.85 -12.17
C PHE A 265 -2.80 14.92 -11.28
N TYR A 266 -3.28 14.55 -10.08
CA TYR A 266 -4.12 15.44 -9.27
C TYR A 266 -3.49 15.89 -7.97
N SER A 267 -2.58 15.10 -7.41
CA SER A 267 -1.79 15.54 -6.26
C SER A 267 -0.72 16.48 -6.79
N ARG A 268 -0.96 17.81 -6.76
CA ARG A 268 0.05 18.80 -7.16
C ARG A 268 1.38 18.48 -6.44
N LEU A 269 2.36 18.05 -7.24
CA LEU A 269 3.74 17.74 -6.85
C LEU A 269 4.48 19.00 -6.36
#